data_AF-A0A0N5B484-F1
#
_entry.id   AF-A0A0N5B484-F1
#
_cell.length_a   1.000
_cell.length_b   1.000
_cell.length_c   1.000
_cell.angle_alpha   90.00
_cell.angle_beta   90.00
_cell.angle_gamma   90.00
#
_symmetry.space_group_name_H-M   'P 1'
#
loop_
_entity.id
_entity.type
_entity.pdbx_description
1 polymer ?
#
loop_
_entity_poly.entity_id
_entity_poly.type
_entity_poly.pdbx_seq_one_letter_code
_entity_poly.pdbx_strand_id
1 'polypeptide(L)'
;MKFGNDVKLTSYFYVGFEKIDKNENFIIQLSPKLNDKYSFHVAVCPGKEWLSNYSSTEYIVDKNNILDLPKNKYHPFRYINKIIYCHDNHLANKFVKCGQLNQMFLPPIDVGYDCDKYSEGVGTSDDGRISGRYLEIKSDSKIMCLRYNLLNSSRLIFSVFLSEYNYESNSNIIDIFNNKSKIYSGQRFHFKPMDFFNSEIIVDHSIGEESGYLHECDSHCTVPNINATLRLKINGIVQKHKNKIEDNFESIDTYLIDKRKIDNGLVGCHAVPDDIKLPLFEDFYEKRYQTHLLMLNEKTNEYIKVYDINSLVSNKKYKCILNVNSSIADIGILNYITESEFTIQFVDSSFII
;
A
#
# COMPACT_ATOMS: atom_id res chain seq x y z
N MET A 1 -20.84 36.66 26.18
CA MET A 1 -21.24 38.07 25.98
C MET A 1 -22.37 38.06 24.94
N LYS A 2 -23.59 38.45 25.32
CA LYS A 2 -24.73 38.55 24.38
C LYS A 2 -24.53 39.84 23.59
N PHE A 3 -24.37 39.75 22.28
CA PHE A 3 -24.38 40.94 21.43
C PHE A 3 -25.82 41.40 21.25
N GLY A 4 -26.10 42.62 21.70
CA GLY A 4 -27.36 43.33 21.43
C GLY A 4 -27.43 43.76 19.98
N ASN A 5 -28.67 43.91 19.50
CA ASN A 5 -29.04 44.25 18.13
C ASN A 5 -28.31 45.47 17.56
N ASP A 6 -28.08 45.39 16.24
CA ASP A 6 -27.78 46.47 15.29
C ASP A 6 -26.38 47.09 15.28
N VAL A 7 -25.36 46.26 15.07
CA VAL A 7 -24.23 46.68 14.23
C VAL A 7 -24.59 46.34 12.78
N LYS A 8 -25.20 47.30 12.06
CA LYS A 8 -25.22 47.25 10.59
C LYS A 8 -23.78 47.34 10.12
N LEU A 9 -23.20 46.22 9.68
CA LEU A 9 -21.97 46.20 8.89
C LEU A 9 -22.21 47.01 7.61
N THR A 10 -21.91 48.31 7.62
CA THR A 10 -22.14 49.24 6.51
C THR A 10 -21.14 49.10 5.37
N SER A 11 -20.12 48.25 5.51
CA SER A 11 -19.15 47.99 4.43
C SER A 11 -18.60 46.57 4.60
N TYR A 12 -18.77 45.73 3.59
CA TYR A 12 -18.10 44.44 3.51
C TYR A 12 -17.10 44.49 2.36
N PHE A 13 -15.87 44.04 2.63
CA PHE A 13 -14.86 43.85 1.61
C PHE A 13 -14.88 42.37 1.22
N TYR A 14 -15.17 42.10 -0.06
CA TYR A 14 -15.22 40.74 -0.59
C TYR A 14 -14.07 40.55 -1.57
N VAL A 15 -13.19 39.59 -1.26
CA VAL A 15 -12.18 39.09 -2.19
C VAL A 15 -12.66 37.73 -2.66
N GLY A 16 -12.84 37.59 -3.97
CA GLY A 16 -13.21 36.34 -4.60
C GLY A 16 -12.18 35.96 -5.66
N PHE A 17 -12.02 34.65 -5.86
CA PHE A 17 -11.18 34.08 -6.90
C PHE A 17 -12.06 33.74 -8.10
N GLU A 18 -11.77 34.39 -9.22
CA GLU A 18 -12.41 34.09 -10.50
C GLU A 18 -11.61 33.00 -11.23
N LYS A 19 -12.32 32.02 -11.80
CA LYS A 19 -11.71 31.01 -12.66
C LYS A 19 -11.33 31.66 -13.99
N ILE A 20 -10.08 31.50 -14.41
CA ILE A 20 -9.62 31.92 -15.73
C ILE A 20 -9.24 30.67 -16.54
N ASP A 21 -9.40 30.70 -17.86
CA ASP A 21 -9.18 29.55 -18.75
C ASP A 21 -7.79 28.88 -18.59
N LYS A 22 -6.80 29.59 -18.04
CA LYS A 22 -5.46 29.08 -17.80
C LYS A 22 -5.27 28.41 -16.43
N ASN A 23 -6.09 28.76 -15.44
CA ASN A 23 -6.00 28.28 -14.06
C ASN A 23 -7.42 28.18 -13.46
N GLU A 24 -8.01 26.98 -13.48
CA GLU A 24 -9.34 26.74 -12.94
C GLU A 24 -9.36 26.54 -11.41
N ASN A 25 -8.18 26.34 -10.82
CA ASN A 25 -7.98 25.98 -9.42
C ASN A 25 -7.10 26.99 -8.69
N PHE A 26 -7.30 27.11 -7.37
CA PHE A 26 -6.38 27.81 -6.48
C PHE A 26 -5.22 26.86 -6.14
N ILE A 27 -4.08 27.10 -6.78
CA ILE A 27 -2.86 26.32 -6.57
C ILE A 27 -2.12 26.91 -5.38
N ILE A 28 -2.06 26.15 -4.29
CA ILE A 28 -1.28 26.45 -3.09
C ILE A 28 0.21 26.48 -3.46
N GLN A 29 0.69 25.40 -4.08
CA GLN A 29 2.07 25.26 -4.55
C GLN A 29 2.17 24.15 -5.61
N LEU A 30 3.19 24.26 -6.46
CA LEU A 30 3.58 23.21 -7.39
C LEU A 30 4.34 22.09 -6.65
N SER A 31 3.93 20.84 -6.87
CA SER A 31 4.63 19.66 -6.38
C SER A 31 5.59 19.15 -7.45
N PRO A 32 6.91 19.11 -7.20
CA PRO A 32 7.85 18.61 -8.19
C PRO A 32 7.59 17.13 -8.48
N LYS A 33 7.96 16.72 -9.69
CA LYS A 33 7.97 15.31 -10.06
C LYS A 33 9.22 14.67 -9.47
N LEU A 34 9.04 13.53 -8.81
CA LEU A 34 10.14 12.73 -8.26
C LEU A 34 10.57 11.67 -9.27
N ASN A 35 11.86 11.36 -9.32
CA ASN A 35 12.40 10.37 -10.26
C ASN A 35 12.10 8.92 -9.82
N ASP A 36 12.11 8.67 -8.52
CA ASP A 36 11.80 7.34 -7.96
C ASP A 36 10.29 7.18 -7.77
N LYS A 37 9.69 6.21 -8.47
CA LYS A 37 8.26 5.86 -8.42
C LYS A 37 7.75 5.46 -7.04
N TYR A 38 8.63 5.15 -6.09
CA TYR A 38 8.23 4.88 -4.70
C TYR A 38 8.25 6.13 -3.82
N SER A 39 8.84 7.22 -4.30
CA SER A 39 8.88 8.47 -3.56
C SER A 39 7.57 9.23 -3.70
N PHE A 40 7.22 10.01 -2.69
CA PHE A 40 5.99 10.82 -2.69
C PHE A 40 6.17 12.04 -1.78
N HIS A 41 5.25 13.00 -1.88
CA HIS A 41 5.19 14.12 -0.95
C HIS A 41 4.08 13.91 0.08
N VAL A 42 4.32 14.38 1.29
CA VAL A 42 3.26 14.67 2.24
C VAL A 42 3.08 16.18 2.29
N ALA A 43 1.88 16.63 1.96
CA ALA A 43 1.56 18.04 1.84
C ALA A 43 0.72 18.52 3.02
N VAL A 44 0.98 19.75 3.44
CA VAL A 44 0.18 20.44 4.45
C VAL A 44 -0.98 21.15 3.76
N CYS A 45 -2.15 20.52 3.81
CA CYS A 45 -3.38 21.06 3.27
C CYS A 45 -4.11 21.92 4.32
N PRO A 46 -4.87 22.95 3.91
CA PRO A 46 -5.77 23.67 4.79
C PRO A 46 -6.79 22.73 5.45
N GLY A 47 -7.05 22.95 6.72
CA GLY A 47 -8.04 22.25 7.52
C GLY A 47 -9.38 22.99 7.58
N LYS A 48 -10.35 22.44 8.33
CA LYS A 48 -11.70 23.01 8.42
C LYS A 48 -11.71 24.43 9.00
N GLU A 49 -10.78 24.75 9.89
CA GLU A 49 -10.65 26.07 10.53
C GLU A 49 -9.64 26.97 9.81
N TRP A 50 -9.37 26.71 8.52
CA TRP A 50 -8.46 27.56 7.74
C TRP A 50 -8.99 29.00 7.60
N LEU A 51 -10.29 29.13 7.38
CA LEU A 51 -10.96 30.43 7.34
C LEU A 51 -11.45 30.83 8.73
N SER A 52 -11.36 32.13 9.00
CA SER A 52 -11.92 32.72 10.21
C SER A 52 -13.43 32.48 10.30
N ASN A 53 -13.96 32.27 11.51
CA ASN A 53 -15.40 32.14 11.75
C ASN A 53 -16.20 33.42 11.36
N TYR A 54 -15.51 34.54 11.11
CA TYR A 54 -16.11 35.78 10.61
C TYR A 54 -16.18 35.85 9.06
N SER A 55 -15.62 34.86 8.36
CA SER A 55 -15.67 34.75 6.90
C SER A 55 -17.08 34.41 6.42
N SER A 56 -17.54 35.04 5.35
CA SER A 56 -18.77 34.65 4.63
C SER A 56 -18.56 33.50 3.65
N THR A 57 -17.31 33.06 3.49
CA THR A 57 -16.89 31.90 2.67
C THR A 57 -16.65 30.70 3.58
N GLU A 58 -17.09 29.52 3.14
CA GLU A 58 -16.84 28.24 3.81
C GLU A 58 -15.71 27.47 3.10
N TYR A 59 -14.88 26.76 3.85
CA TYR A 59 -13.91 25.81 3.32
C TYR A 59 -14.30 24.37 3.63
N ILE A 60 -14.50 23.56 2.59
CA ILE A 60 -14.82 22.14 2.70
C ILE A 60 -13.57 21.32 2.41
N VAL A 61 -13.09 20.59 3.41
CA VAL A 61 -11.92 19.71 3.32
C VAL A 61 -12.21 18.49 2.44
N ASP A 62 -11.31 18.19 1.49
CA ASP A 62 -11.32 16.92 0.75
C ASP A 62 -10.69 15.82 1.60
N LYS A 63 -11.48 14.79 1.90
CA LYS A 63 -11.09 13.73 2.84
C LYS A 63 -10.26 12.61 2.24
N ASN A 64 -9.99 12.64 0.93
CA ASN A 64 -9.21 11.58 0.28
C ASN A 64 -7.74 11.69 0.66
N ASN A 65 -7.07 10.54 0.82
CA ASN A 65 -5.62 10.45 1.06
C ASN A 65 -5.09 11.27 2.25
N ILE A 66 -5.96 11.60 3.22
CA ILE A 66 -5.55 12.25 4.47
C ILE A 66 -4.77 11.26 5.32
N LEU A 67 -3.65 11.72 5.87
CA LEU A 67 -2.89 10.99 6.88
C LEU A 67 -3.45 11.30 8.27
N ASP A 68 -3.82 10.26 9.00
CA ASP A 68 -4.20 10.37 10.40
C ASP A 68 -2.95 10.46 11.29
N LEU A 69 -2.35 11.65 11.33
CA LEU A 69 -1.20 11.97 12.17
C LEU A 69 -1.66 12.63 13.46
N PRO A 70 -0.89 12.48 14.57
CA PRO A 70 -1.12 13.26 15.78
C PRO A 70 -1.25 14.74 15.44
N LYS A 71 -2.32 15.37 15.90
CA LYS A 71 -2.61 16.76 15.55
C LYS A 71 -1.50 17.68 16.06
N ASN A 72 -1.15 18.68 15.25
CA ASN A 72 -0.24 19.74 15.66
C ASN A 72 -0.75 20.37 16.97
N LYS A 73 0.12 20.48 17.98
CA LYS A 73 -0.25 20.96 19.32
C LYS A 73 -0.75 22.41 19.33
N TYR A 74 -0.30 23.23 18.38
CA TYR A 74 -0.60 24.67 18.35
C TYR A 74 -1.83 25.00 17.49
N HIS A 75 -1.97 24.33 16.35
CA HIS A 75 -3.08 24.56 15.41
C HIS A 75 -3.71 23.25 14.90
N PRO A 76 -4.32 22.46 15.80
CA PRO A 76 -4.74 21.08 15.51
C PRO A 76 -5.84 20.94 14.44
N PHE A 77 -6.55 22.01 14.11
CA PHE A 77 -7.69 22.00 13.18
C PHE A 77 -7.49 22.88 11.94
N ARG A 78 -6.41 23.66 11.92
CA ARG A 78 -6.11 24.60 10.83
C ARG A 78 -5.46 23.92 9.63
N TYR A 79 -4.82 22.77 9.85
CA TYR A 79 -4.09 22.05 8.82
C TYR A 79 -4.32 20.54 8.93
N ILE A 80 -4.21 19.87 7.79
CA ILE A 80 -4.24 18.41 7.66
C ILE A 80 -3.10 17.97 6.75
N ASN A 81 -2.60 16.75 6.96
CA ASN A 81 -1.55 16.18 6.12
C ASN A 81 -2.17 15.26 5.06
N LYS A 82 -1.75 15.41 3.80
CA LYS A 82 -2.26 14.61 2.68
C LYS A 82 -1.11 14.01 1.87
N ILE A 83 -1.28 12.77 1.42
CA ILE A 83 -0.34 12.16 0.47
C ILE A 83 -0.55 12.77 -0.92
N ILE A 84 0.54 13.19 -1.54
CA ILE A 84 0.63 13.65 -2.91
C ILE A 84 1.57 12.72 -3.68
N TYR A 85 1.02 12.06 -4.70
CA TYR A 85 1.75 11.09 -5.53
C TYR A 85 1.72 11.54 -7.00
N CYS A 86 2.74 12.29 -7.41
CA CYS A 86 2.84 12.94 -8.73
C CYS A 86 3.65 12.12 -9.75
N HIS A 87 3.37 10.82 -9.90
CA HIS A 87 4.10 9.96 -10.85
C HIS A 87 3.35 9.62 -12.13
N ASP A 88 2.03 9.78 -12.12
CA ASP A 88 1.18 9.38 -13.24
C ASP A 88 1.09 10.48 -14.29
N ASN A 89 1.68 10.25 -15.46
CA ASN A 89 1.63 11.19 -16.59
C ASN A 89 0.33 11.04 -17.41
N HIS A 90 -0.52 10.05 -17.12
CA HIS A 90 -1.72 9.72 -17.90
C HIS A 90 -3.02 10.25 -17.30
N LEU A 91 -2.99 10.73 -16.05
CA LEU A 91 -4.14 11.39 -15.45
C LEU A 91 -4.31 12.79 -16.06
N ALA A 92 -5.46 13.00 -16.69
CA ALA A 92 -5.90 14.30 -17.21
C ALA A 92 -6.02 15.39 -16.12
N ASN A 93 -5.94 15.01 -14.84
CA ASN A 93 -5.94 15.92 -13.70
C ASN A 93 -4.64 15.75 -12.90
N LYS A 94 -3.69 16.66 -13.12
CA LYS A 94 -2.44 16.79 -12.35
C LYS A 94 -2.64 17.48 -11.00
N PHE A 95 -3.87 17.88 -10.70
CA PHE A 95 -4.20 18.62 -9.50
C PHE A 95 -4.62 17.71 -8.35
N VAL A 96 -3.98 17.86 -7.20
CA VAL A 96 -4.32 17.18 -5.95
C VAL A 96 -5.11 18.13 -5.05
N LYS A 97 -6.41 17.88 -4.97
CA LYS A 97 -7.36 18.69 -4.19
C LYS A 97 -7.17 18.53 -2.68
N CYS A 98 -6.91 19.62 -1.97
CA CYS A 98 -6.99 19.69 -0.51
C CYS A 98 -8.42 19.95 -0.01
N GLY A 99 -9.21 20.69 -0.79
CA GLY A 99 -10.58 21.05 -0.47
C GLY A 99 -11.18 22.04 -1.46
N GLN A 100 -12.26 22.68 -1.08
CA GLN A 100 -12.99 23.63 -1.92
C GLN A 100 -13.39 24.86 -1.10
N LEU A 101 -13.15 26.04 -1.68
CA LEU A 101 -13.65 27.31 -1.19
C LEU A 101 -15.03 27.57 -1.78
N ASN A 102 -16.05 27.56 -0.93
CA ASN A 102 -17.42 27.94 -1.29
C ASN A 102 -17.59 29.44 -1.14
N GLN A 103 -17.45 30.13 -2.26
CA GLN A 103 -17.50 31.58 -2.32
C GLN A 103 -18.96 32.08 -2.35
N MET A 104 -19.23 33.21 -1.70
CA MET A 104 -20.61 33.70 -1.56
C MET A 104 -21.25 34.17 -2.88
N PHE A 105 -20.47 34.83 -3.75
CA PHE A 105 -20.96 35.45 -4.99
C PHE A 105 -20.29 34.93 -6.27
N LEU A 106 -19.34 34.01 -6.13
CA LEU A 106 -18.62 33.39 -7.24
C LEU A 106 -18.77 31.86 -7.17
N PRO A 107 -18.55 31.14 -8.28
CA PRO A 107 -18.51 29.69 -8.25
C PRO A 107 -17.47 29.15 -7.26
N PRO A 108 -17.68 27.96 -6.67
CA PRO A 108 -16.67 27.34 -5.84
C PRO A 108 -15.34 27.13 -6.58
N ILE A 109 -14.23 27.29 -5.86
CA ILE A 109 -12.88 27.06 -6.39
C ILE A 109 -12.20 25.95 -5.61
N ASP A 110 -11.61 25.00 -6.34
CA ASP A 110 -10.86 23.92 -5.73
C ASP A 110 -9.48 24.44 -5.31
N VAL A 111 -9.06 24.03 -4.11
CA VAL A 111 -7.82 24.46 -3.48
C VAL A 111 -6.92 23.25 -3.31
N GLY A 112 -5.66 23.34 -3.72
CA GLY A 112 -4.78 22.16 -3.71
C GLY A 112 -3.44 22.41 -4.37
N TYR A 113 -2.77 21.32 -4.71
CA TYR A 113 -1.42 21.32 -5.29
C TYR A 113 -1.49 20.89 -6.74
N ASP A 114 -0.57 21.40 -7.56
CA ASP A 114 -0.45 20.96 -8.95
C ASP A 114 0.83 20.16 -9.15
N CYS A 115 0.70 18.97 -9.74
CA CYS A 115 1.80 18.08 -10.11
C CYS A 115 2.46 18.48 -11.45
N ASP A 116 2.14 19.64 -12.00
CA ASP A 116 2.71 20.09 -13.27
C ASP A 116 4.24 20.19 -13.25
N LYS A 117 4.85 19.97 -14.44
CA LYS A 117 6.31 19.93 -14.61
C LYS A 117 6.93 21.26 -14.18
N TYR A 118 7.46 21.32 -12.97
CA TYR A 118 8.51 22.28 -12.67
C TYR A 118 9.66 21.97 -13.65
N SER A 119 10.03 23.00 -14.41
CA SER A 119 10.96 23.00 -15.54
C SER A 119 12.23 22.19 -15.31
N GLU A 120 12.65 21.47 -16.35
CA GLU A 120 14.02 21.06 -16.63
C GLU A 120 15.01 22.12 -16.10
N GLY A 121 15.73 21.86 -15.01
CA GLY A 121 16.76 22.80 -14.53
C GLY A 121 17.03 22.82 -13.04
N VAL A 122 16.07 22.47 -12.18
CA VAL A 122 16.38 22.14 -10.78
C VAL A 122 16.64 20.65 -10.75
N GLY A 123 17.89 20.26 -11.01
CA GLY A 123 18.33 18.92 -10.72
C GLY A 123 18.00 18.65 -9.25
N THR A 124 16.98 17.82 -9.00
CA THR A 124 16.99 17.03 -7.77
C THR A 124 18.34 16.36 -7.82
N SER A 125 19.20 16.70 -6.87
CA SER A 125 20.49 16.06 -6.72
C SER A 125 20.22 14.56 -6.81
N ASP A 126 20.65 13.95 -7.91
CA ASP A 126 21.16 12.60 -7.89
C ASP A 126 22.37 12.64 -6.95
N ASP A 127 22.10 12.81 -5.66
CA ASP A 127 22.95 12.22 -4.65
C ASP A 127 22.75 10.74 -4.90
N GLY A 128 23.58 10.19 -5.81
CA GLY A 128 23.67 8.79 -6.21
C GLY A 128 24.06 7.89 -5.04
N ARG A 129 23.34 8.01 -3.93
CA ARG A 129 23.60 7.48 -2.61
C ARG A 129 22.37 6.86 -1.95
N ILE A 130 21.18 6.96 -2.52
CA ILE A 130 20.05 6.13 -2.08
C ILE A 130 20.01 4.88 -2.96
N SER A 131 21.06 4.05 -2.85
CA SER A 131 20.92 2.65 -3.21
C SER A 131 19.85 2.07 -2.28
N GLY A 132 18.68 1.73 -2.84
CA GLY A 132 17.60 1.10 -2.09
C GLY A 132 18.17 -0.06 -1.28
N ARG A 133 18.14 0.05 0.04
CA ARG A 133 18.66 -1.00 0.93
C ARG A 133 17.57 -2.03 1.14
N TYR A 134 17.94 -3.29 1.24
CA TYR A 134 16.97 -4.31 1.61
C TYR A 134 16.65 -4.24 3.10
N LEU A 135 15.42 -4.61 3.46
CA LEU A 135 15.12 -4.98 4.84
C LEU A 135 15.98 -6.18 5.24
N GLU A 136 16.52 -6.14 6.45
CA GLU A 136 17.17 -7.28 7.06
C GLU A 136 16.20 -7.99 8.00
N ILE A 137 15.93 -9.26 7.72
CA ILE A 137 15.11 -10.11 8.58
C ILE A 137 16.08 -10.91 9.46
N LYS A 138 16.12 -10.58 10.75
CA LYS A 138 17.02 -11.21 11.72
C LYS A 138 16.36 -12.42 12.38
N SER A 139 17.19 -13.36 12.83
CA SER A 139 16.75 -14.59 13.51
C SER A 139 15.99 -14.35 14.81
N ASP A 140 16.21 -13.20 15.47
CA ASP A 140 15.46 -12.75 16.64
C ASP A 140 14.13 -12.07 16.28
N SER A 141 13.62 -12.33 15.08
CA SER A 141 12.37 -11.76 14.55
C SER A 141 12.38 -10.23 14.40
N LYS A 142 13.55 -9.58 14.46
CA LYS A 142 13.66 -8.16 14.15
C LYS A 142 13.69 -7.93 12.65
N ILE A 143 12.97 -6.91 12.20
CA ILE A 143 12.94 -6.50 10.80
C ILE A 143 13.57 -5.12 10.74
N MET A 144 14.81 -5.07 10.28
CA MET A 144 15.62 -3.86 10.32
C MET A 144 15.63 -3.18 8.96
N CYS A 145 15.37 -1.87 8.97
CA CYS A 145 15.71 -0.97 7.89
C CYS A 145 16.76 -0.01 8.40
N LEU A 146 17.97 -0.05 7.84
CA LEU A 146 19.12 0.69 8.37
C LEU A 146 19.35 0.35 9.86
N ARG A 147 19.09 1.30 10.76
CA ARG A 147 19.21 1.14 12.22
C ARG A 147 17.86 1.05 12.95
N TYR A 148 16.76 1.02 12.22
CA TYR A 148 15.40 1.06 12.79
C TYR A 148 14.71 -0.28 12.65
N ASN A 149 14.04 -0.71 13.70
CA ASN A 149 13.21 -1.92 13.69
C ASN A 149 11.77 -1.55 13.31
N LEU A 150 11.21 -2.15 12.25
CA LEU A 150 9.82 -1.90 11.84
C LEU A 150 8.82 -2.18 12.96
N LEU A 151 9.05 -3.23 13.76
CA LEU A 151 8.11 -3.69 14.78
C LEU A 151 8.17 -2.87 16.08
N ASN A 152 9.24 -2.10 16.26
CA ASN A 152 9.46 -1.27 17.45
C ASN A 152 10.14 0.03 17.05
N SER A 153 9.42 0.81 16.24
CA SER A 153 9.87 2.11 15.75
C SER A 153 9.14 3.21 16.49
N SER A 154 9.89 4.17 17.03
CA SER A 154 9.35 5.46 17.49
C SER A 154 9.08 6.44 16.33
N ARG A 155 9.34 6.02 15.09
CA ARG A 155 9.16 6.79 13.86
C ARG A 155 7.91 6.36 13.12
N LEU A 156 7.36 7.29 12.35
CA LEU A 156 6.33 7.01 11.37
C LEU A 156 6.96 6.20 10.23
N ILE A 157 6.32 5.10 9.88
CA ILE A 157 6.74 4.21 8.80
C ILE A 157 5.66 4.28 7.73
N PHE A 158 6.01 4.74 6.54
CA PHE A 158 5.14 4.63 5.39
C PHE A 158 5.46 3.36 4.62
N SER A 159 4.44 2.63 4.22
CA SER A 159 4.53 1.52 3.27
C SER A 159 4.04 2.00 1.91
N VAL A 160 4.81 1.75 0.87
CA VAL A 160 4.46 2.02 -0.52
C VAL A 160 4.41 0.70 -1.27
N PHE A 161 3.25 0.41 -1.85
CA PHE A 161 3.00 -0.78 -2.66
C PHE A 161 2.41 -0.37 -4.00
N LEU A 162 3.18 -0.54 -5.06
CA LEU A 162 2.77 -0.12 -6.39
C LEU A 162 1.86 -1.16 -7.05
N SER A 163 0.94 -0.70 -7.89
CA SER A 163 -0.03 -1.55 -8.60
C SER A 163 0.62 -2.55 -9.55
N GLU A 164 1.81 -2.25 -10.07
CA GLU A 164 2.59 -3.20 -10.88
C GLU A 164 2.98 -4.49 -10.12
N TYR A 165 2.96 -4.47 -8.78
CA TYR A 165 3.18 -5.66 -7.95
C TYR A 165 1.88 -6.21 -7.34
N ASN A 166 0.72 -5.73 -7.79
CA ASN A 166 -0.57 -6.11 -7.25
C ASN A 166 -1.52 -6.56 -8.38
N TYR A 167 -1.64 -7.87 -8.61
CA TYR A 167 -2.52 -8.35 -9.68
C TYR A 167 -4.01 -8.14 -9.36
N GLU A 168 -4.36 -7.88 -8.10
CA GLU A 168 -5.75 -7.67 -7.66
C GLU A 168 -6.23 -6.21 -7.83
N SER A 169 -5.32 -5.24 -7.96
CA SER A 169 -5.66 -3.82 -7.98
C SER A 169 -4.75 -2.99 -8.86
N ASN A 170 -5.36 -2.10 -9.64
CA ASN A 170 -4.64 -1.14 -10.49
C ASN A 170 -4.20 0.13 -9.74
N SER A 171 -4.46 0.23 -8.43
CA SER A 171 -4.14 1.40 -7.63
C SER A 171 -2.90 1.19 -6.76
N ASN A 172 -2.03 2.21 -6.72
CA ASN A 172 -0.94 2.27 -5.75
C ASN A 172 -1.50 2.45 -4.34
N ILE A 173 -0.87 1.79 -3.38
CA ILE A 173 -1.24 1.86 -1.95
C ILE A 173 -0.09 2.53 -1.21
N ILE A 174 -0.39 3.64 -0.54
CA ILE A 174 0.53 4.34 0.36
C ILE A 174 -0.18 4.46 1.70
N ASP A 175 0.39 3.86 2.75
CA ASP A 175 -0.24 3.80 4.06
C ASP A 175 0.79 3.87 5.20
N ILE A 176 0.34 4.11 6.42
CA ILE A 176 1.15 4.06 7.65
C ILE A 176 1.23 2.61 8.12
N PHE A 177 2.43 2.05 8.07
CA PHE A 177 2.71 0.71 8.54
C PHE A 177 2.65 0.64 10.07
N ASN A 178 2.01 -0.40 10.59
CA ASN A 178 2.00 -0.73 12.01
C ASN A 178 2.16 -2.25 12.21
N ASN A 179 2.27 -2.70 13.46
CA ASN A 179 2.52 -4.11 13.79
C ASN A 179 1.37 -5.08 13.41
N LYS A 180 0.20 -4.58 13.00
CA LYS A 180 -0.92 -5.37 12.46
C LYS A 180 -0.91 -5.43 10.93
N SER A 181 -0.12 -4.59 10.27
CA SER A 181 0.02 -4.57 8.82
C SER A 181 0.75 -5.82 8.33
N LYS A 182 0.34 -6.34 7.17
CA LYS A 182 1.06 -7.40 6.44
C LYS A 182 2.15 -6.79 5.56
N ILE A 183 3.21 -7.55 5.32
CA ILE A 183 4.29 -7.20 4.38
C ILE A 183 4.12 -8.03 3.11
N TYR A 184 4.21 -7.37 1.96
CA TYR A 184 4.09 -7.98 0.64
C TYR A 184 5.38 -7.82 -0.18
N SER A 185 5.65 -8.78 -1.06
CA SER A 185 6.75 -8.71 -2.03
C SER A 185 6.59 -7.49 -2.94
N GLY A 186 7.68 -6.75 -3.15
CA GLY A 186 7.67 -5.51 -3.95
C GLY A 186 7.33 -4.25 -3.16
N GLN A 187 6.96 -4.37 -1.88
CA GLN A 187 6.78 -3.20 -1.02
C GLN A 187 8.10 -2.49 -0.71
N ARG A 188 7.98 -1.19 -0.45
CA ARG A 188 9.05 -0.36 0.10
C ARG A 188 8.58 0.42 1.33
N PHE A 189 9.51 0.69 2.24
CA PHE A 189 9.24 1.39 3.49
C PHE A 189 10.04 2.67 3.65
N HIS A 190 9.37 3.77 4.00
CA HIS A 190 9.99 5.07 4.30
C HIS A 190 9.88 5.39 5.79
N PHE A 191 10.96 5.90 6.38
CA PHE A 191 11.03 6.19 7.81
C PHE A 191 11.15 7.68 8.05
N LYS A 192 10.17 8.28 8.72
CA LYS A 192 10.18 9.71 9.07
C LYS A 192 9.94 9.90 10.57
N PRO A 193 10.72 10.75 11.27
CA PRO A 193 10.38 11.16 12.64
C PRO A 193 8.98 11.76 12.67
N MET A 194 8.17 11.49 13.70
CA MET A 194 6.85 12.13 13.82
C MET A 194 6.97 13.66 13.91
N ASP A 195 8.01 14.16 14.58
CA ASP A 195 8.26 15.60 14.72
C ASP A 195 8.49 16.30 13.38
N PHE A 196 8.84 15.56 12.32
CA PHE A 196 8.94 16.09 10.97
C PHE A 196 7.62 16.68 10.48
N PHE A 197 6.49 16.08 10.87
CA PHE A 197 5.14 16.52 10.53
C PHE A 197 4.50 17.44 11.59
N ASN A 198 5.16 17.57 12.75
CA ASN A 198 4.71 18.38 13.89
C ASN A 198 5.57 19.63 14.13
N SER A 199 6.53 19.92 13.26
CA SER A 199 7.60 20.87 13.62
C SER A 199 7.08 22.29 13.80
N GLU A 200 7.43 22.87 14.94
CA GLU A 200 7.35 24.30 15.28
C GLU A 200 8.10 25.20 14.27
N ILE A 201 8.95 24.61 13.41
CA ILE A 201 9.72 25.28 12.35
C ILE A 201 8.79 25.88 11.25
N ILE A 202 7.53 25.46 11.23
CA ILE A 202 6.51 25.99 10.31
C ILE A 202 6.10 27.45 10.67
N VAL A 203 6.54 27.97 11.83
CA VAL A 203 6.20 29.31 12.33
C VAL A 203 7.44 30.20 12.47
N ASP A 204 8.42 30.09 11.56
CA ASP A 204 9.44 31.15 11.44
C ASP A 204 9.00 32.14 10.36
N HIS A 205 8.68 33.36 10.78
CA HIS A 205 8.02 34.43 10.04
C HIS A 205 8.80 35.01 8.84
N SER A 206 9.79 34.29 8.34
CA SER A 206 10.60 34.70 7.20
C SER A 206 10.55 33.63 6.12
N ILE A 207 9.62 33.85 5.17
CA ILE A 207 9.54 33.23 3.84
C ILE A 207 9.02 31.77 3.87
N GLY A 208 7.70 31.58 3.77
CA GLY A 208 7.10 30.29 3.39
C GLY A 208 5.68 29.98 3.89
N GLU A 209 5.10 30.79 4.77
CA GLU A 209 3.78 30.49 5.39
C GLU A 209 2.58 30.65 4.43
N GLU A 210 2.73 31.30 3.28
CA GLU A 210 1.59 31.69 2.43
C GLU A 210 1.30 30.73 1.26
N SER A 211 2.15 29.73 1.00
CA SER A 211 2.09 28.91 -0.22
C SER A 211 2.13 27.40 0.01
N GLY A 212 1.76 26.91 1.19
CA GLY A 212 1.78 25.47 1.51
C GLY A 212 3.18 24.86 1.58
N TYR A 213 3.23 23.63 2.10
CA TYR A 213 4.49 22.96 2.39
C TYR A 213 4.46 21.50 1.93
N LEU A 214 5.59 21.01 1.40
CA LEU A 214 5.78 19.64 0.91
C LEU A 214 6.94 18.96 1.64
N HIS A 215 6.64 17.81 2.22
CA HIS A 215 7.60 16.91 2.84
C HIS A 215 7.93 15.77 1.87
N GLU A 216 9.14 15.75 1.31
CA GLU A 216 9.59 14.65 0.45
C GLU A 216 9.88 13.37 1.24
N CYS A 217 9.33 12.26 0.77
CA CYS A 217 9.58 10.91 1.26
C CYS A 217 10.29 10.11 0.17
N ASP A 218 11.61 10.03 0.27
CA ASP A 218 12.56 9.56 -0.76
C ASP A 218 13.37 8.32 -0.35
N SER A 219 13.76 8.25 0.92
CA SER A 219 14.53 7.13 1.47
C SER A 219 13.68 5.89 1.72
N HIS A 220 14.06 4.78 1.10
CA HIS A 220 13.30 3.54 1.17
C HIS A 220 14.14 2.32 1.53
N CYS A 221 13.54 1.41 2.30
CA CYS A 221 13.98 0.03 2.39
C CYS A 221 13.09 -0.88 1.55
N THR A 222 13.70 -1.61 0.63
CA THR A 222 13.05 -2.57 -0.23
C THR A 222 12.85 -3.88 0.51
N VAL A 223 11.65 -4.44 0.41
CA VAL A 223 11.38 -5.79 0.90
C VAL A 223 12.13 -6.79 0.01
N PRO A 224 13.06 -7.60 0.55
CA PRO A 224 13.75 -8.63 -0.24
C PRO A 224 12.78 -9.76 -0.58
N ASN A 225 13.02 -10.46 -1.69
CA ASN A 225 12.35 -11.74 -1.91
C ASN A 225 12.78 -12.75 -0.85
N ILE A 226 11.87 -13.65 -0.49
CA ILE A 226 12.08 -14.67 0.53
C ILE A 226 11.71 -16.03 -0.06
N ASN A 227 12.43 -17.07 0.33
CA ASN A 227 12.10 -18.42 -0.11
C ASN A 227 10.72 -18.82 0.41
N ALA A 228 9.89 -19.34 -0.48
CA ALA A 228 8.57 -19.85 -0.17
C ALA A 228 8.26 -21.10 -0.98
N THR A 229 7.49 -22.01 -0.39
CA THR A 229 6.95 -23.17 -1.08
C THR A 229 5.45 -23.01 -1.28
N LEU A 230 4.93 -23.30 -2.48
CA LEU A 230 3.49 -23.34 -2.70
C LEU A 230 2.89 -24.53 -1.95
N ARG A 231 1.85 -24.28 -1.16
CA ARG A 231 1.14 -25.30 -0.35
C ARG A 231 -0.35 -25.24 -0.63
N LEU A 232 -1.03 -26.37 -0.43
CA LEU A 232 -2.48 -26.46 -0.57
C LEU A 232 -3.19 -25.57 0.46
N LYS A 233 -4.09 -24.71 0.01
CA LYS A 233 -4.95 -23.85 0.84
C LYS A 233 -6.41 -24.20 0.57
N ILE A 234 -7.17 -24.45 1.63
CA ILE A 234 -8.61 -24.77 1.56
C ILE A 234 -9.33 -23.88 2.55
N ASN A 235 -10.36 -23.16 2.08
CA ASN A 235 -11.13 -22.21 2.90
C ASN A 235 -10.24 -21.24 3.68
N GLY A 236 -9.23 -20.68 3.01
CA GLY A 236 -8.31 -19.73 3.63
C GLY A 236 -7.24 -20.37 4.52
N ILE A 237 -7.28 -21.68 4.78
CA ILE A 237 -6.37 -22.38 5.69
C ILE A 237 -5.35 -23.19 4.89
N VAL A 238 -4.07 -22.92 5.11
CA VAL A 238 -2.97 -23.74 4.60
C VAL A 238 -2.99 -25.11 5.27
N GLN A 239 -3.06 -26.16 4.46
CA GLN A 239 -3.19 -27.52 4.95
C GLN A 239 -1.84 -28.07 5.42
N LYS A 240 -1.89 -28.97 6.40
CA LYS A 240 -0.71 -29.73 6.86
C LYS A 240 -0.57 -31.01 6.04
N HIS A 241 0.67 -31.35 5.70
CA HIS A 241 1.00 -32.60 5.00
C HIS A 241 1.78 -33.54 5.92
N LYS A 242 1.82 -34.82 5.53
CA LYS A 242 2.77 -35.80 6.04
C LYS A 242 3.71 -36.20 4.90
N ASN A 243 4.99 -36.34 5.21
CA ASN A 243 5.96 -36.89 4.27
C ASN A 243 5.84 -38.42 4.33
N LYS A 244 5.48 -39.05 3.22
CA LYS A 244 5.70 -40.49 3.06
C LYS A 244 7.05 -40.67 2.37
N ILE A 245 7.98 -41.29 3.07
CA ILE A 245 9.20 -41.81 2.47
C ILE A 245 8.82 -43.18 1.93
N GLU A 246 8.80 -43.34 0.61
CA GLU A 246 8.80 -44.67 -0.01
C GLU A 246 10.24 -44.99 -0.39
N ASP A 247 10.74 -46.16 0.01
CA ASP A 247 12.16 -46.54 0.13
C ASP A 247 13.01 -46.49 -1.17
N ASN A 248 12.53 -45.92 -2.28
CA ASN A 248 13.30 -45.75 -3.53
C ASN A 248 12.91 -44.52 -4.38
N PHE A 249 12.09 -43.59 -3.89
CA PHE A 249 11.70 -42.38 -4.64
C PHE A 249 11.72 -41.12 -3.78
N GLU A 250 11.89 -39.95 -4.43
CA GLU A 250 11.70 -38.64 -3.78
C GLU A 250 10.36 -38.63 -3.03
N SER A 251 10.40 -38.24 -1.75
CA SER A 251 9.21 -38.22 -0.90
C SER A 251 8.18 -37.23 -1.44
N ILE A 252 7.02 -37.70 -1.88
CA ILE A 252 5.90 -36.84 -2.30
C ILE A 252 5.02 -36.54 -1.09
N ASP A 253 4.75 -35.25 -0.87
CA ASP A 253 3.88 -34.81 0.23
C ASP A 253 2.47 -35.39 0.08
N THR A 254 1.89 -35.86 1.19
CA THR A 254 0.50 -36.34 1.23
C THR A 254 -0.32 -35.50 2.19
N TYR A 255 -1.40 -34.89 1.68
CA TYR A 255 -2.36 -34.14 2.47
C TYR A 255 -3.54 -35.02 2.87
N LEU A 256 -3.88 -35.02 4.16
CA LEU A 256 -5.04 -35.73 4.70
C LEU A 256 -6.20 -34.74 4.88
N ILE A 257 -7.30 -34.96 4.18
CA ILE A 257 -8.44 -34.04 4.15
C ILE A 257 -9.71 -34.75 4.58
N ASP A 258 -10.41 -34.18 5.55
CA ASP A 258 -11.75 -34.60 5.96
C ASP A 258 -12.79 -33.73 5.24
N LYS A 259 -13.24 -34.18 4.06
CA LYS A 259 -14.21 -33.44 3.25
C LYS A 259 -15.51 -33.13 3.99
N ARG A 260 -15.92 -33.95 4.98
CA ARG A 260 -17.19 -33.79 5.71
C ARG A 260 -17.20 -32.54 6.59
N LYS A 261 -16.01 -32.00 6.93
CA LYS A 261 -15.85 -30.78 7.73
C LYS A 261 -15.82 -29.50 6.89
N ILE A 262 -15.87 -29.62 5.57
CA ILE A 262 -15.65 -28.51 4.64
C ILE A 262 -16.83 -28.45 3.68
N ASP A 263 -17.76 -27.53 3.94
CA ASP A 263 -18.87 -27.28 3.02
C ASP A 263 -18.48 -26.21 1.98
N ASN A 264 -18.71 -26.50 0.70
CA ASN A 264 -18.50 -25.62 -0.45
C ASN A 264 -17.22 -24.76 -0.41
N GLY A 265 -16.10 -25.41 -0.12
CA GLY A 265 -14.86 -24.69 0.11
C GLY A 265 -14.08 -24.33 -1.14
N LEU A 266 -13.51 -23.11 -1.15
CA LEU A 266 -12.54 -22.69 -2.15
C LEU A 266 -11.22 -23.43 -1.92
N VAL A 267 -10.67 -23.97 -3.00
CA VAL A 267 -9.42 -24.70 -2.99
C VAL A 267 -8.43 -24.02 -3.91
N GLY A 268 -7.20 -23.87 -3.44
CA GLY A 268 -6.13 -23.27 -4.21
C GLY A 268 -4.76 -23.51 -3.59
N CYS A 269 -3.82 -22.66 -3.98
CA CYS A 269 -2.43 -22.74 -3.54
C CYS A 269 -2.01 -21.44 -2.87
N HIS A 270 -1.10 -21.53 -1.93
CA HIS A 270 -0.60 -20.38 -1.18
C HIS A 270 0.91 -20.48 -1.03
N ALA A 271 1.64 -19.40 -1.29
CA ALA A 271 3.08 -19.35 -1.09
C ALA A 271 3.38 -19.16 0.40
N VAL A 272 3.93 -20.20 1.04
CA VAL A 272 4.28 -20.18 2.46
C VAL A 272 5.78 -19.94 2.59
N PRO A 273 6.24 -18.87 3.28
CA PRO A 273 7.65 -18.64 3.52
C PRO A 273 8.30 -19.83 4.28
N ASP A 274 9.47 -20.28 3.83
CA ASP A 274 10.09 -21.50 4.35
C ASP A 274 10.77 -21.25 5.72
N ASP A 275 11.56 -20.19 5.83
CA ASP A 275 12.39 -19.90 7.01
C ASP A 275 11.79 -18.85 7.97
N ILE A 276 10.70 -18.19 7.56
CA ILE A 276 10.13 -17.04 8.29
C ILE A 276 8.75 -17.41 8.83
N LYS A 277 8.63 -17.42 10.16
CA LYS A 277 7.37 -17.76 10.87
C LYS A 277 6.61 -16.55 11.39
N LEU A 278 7.01 -15.35 10.99
CA LEU A 278 6.38 -14.11 11.46
C LEU A 278 5.01 -13.92 10.78
N PRO A 279 3.91 -13.72 11.53
CA PRO A 279 2.56 -13.63 10.96
C PRO A 279 2.38 -12.54 9.91
N LEU A 280 3.17 -11.47 9.99
CA LEU A 280 3.16 -10.36 9.03
C LEU A 280 3.68 -10.75 7.63
N PHE A 281 4.39 -11.87 7.49
CA PHE A 281 4.86 -12.42 6.21
C PHE A 281 3.99 -13.58 5.69
N GLU A 282 2.93 -13.97 6.39
CA GLU A 282 2.10 -15.12 6.01
C GLU A 282 1.54 -14.99 4.59
N ASP A 283 1.19 -13.78 4.16
CA ASP A 283 0.56 -13.48 2.88
C ASP A 283 1.52 -12.82 1.88
N PHE A 284 2.83 -13.02 2.07
CA PHE A 284 3.88 -12.22 1.45
C PHE A 284 3.79 -12.11 -0.08
N TYR A 285 3.44 -13.19 -0.77
CA TYR A 285 3.31 -13.20 -2.23
C TYR A 285 1.84 -13.14 -2.70
N GLU A 286 0.86 -13.09 -1.79
CA GLU A 286 -0.57 -13.27 -2.11
C GLU A 286 -1.11 -12.23 -3.10
N LYS A 287 -0.62 -11.00 -3.04
CA LYS A 287 -1.01 -9.91 -3.96
C LYS A 287 -0.19 -9.85 -5.24
N ARG A 288 1.02 -10.42 -5.22
CA ARG A 288 1.97 -10.30 -6.32
C ARG A 288 1.75 -11.36 -7.38
N TYR A 289 1.45 -12.59 -6.94
CA TYR A 289 1.31 -13.72 -7.85
C TYR A 289 0.03 -14.48 -7.61
N GLN A 290 -0.73 -14.65 -8.68
CA GLN A 290 -1.83 -15.60 -8.69
C GLN A 290 -1.27 -17.02 -8.75
N THR A 291 -1.94 -17.95 -8.06
CA THR A 291 -1.55 -19.37 -8.02
C THR A 291 -2.65 -20.24 -8.61
N HIS A 292 -2.30 -21.45 -9.04
CA HIS A 292 -3.28 -22.44 -9.47
C HIS A 292 -3.01 -23.79 -8.82
N LEU A 293 -4.10 -24.48 -8.46
CA LEU A 293 -4.08 -25.91 -8.16
C LEU A 293 -4.43 -26.69 -9.43
N LEU A 294 -3.57 -27.63 -9.77
CA LEU A 294 -3.74 -28.55 -10.89
C LEU A 294 -3.88 -29.98 -10.38
N MET A 295 -4.72 -30.78 -11.04
CA MET A 295 -4.86 -32.22 -10.83
C MET A 295 -4.47 -32.97 -12.09
N LEU A 296 -3.68 -34.04 -11.96
CA LEU A 296 -3.31 -34.90 -13.09
C LEU A 296 -4.52 -35.76 -13.52
N ASN A 297 -4.93 -35.62 -14.77
CA ASN A 297 -5.86 -36.53 -15.41
C ASN A 297 -5.09 -37.72 -16.00
N GLU A 298 -5.07 -38.85 -15.29
CA GLU A 298 -4.36 -40.06 -15.73
C GLU A 298 -4.84 -40.63 -17.07
N LYS A 299 -6.06 -40.30 -17.54
CA LYS A 299 -6.54 -40.77 -18.84
C LYS A 299 -5.89 -40.04 -20.01
N THR A 300 -5.68 -38.73 -19.87
CA THR A 300 -5.10 -37.87 -20.91
C THR A 300 -3.62 -37.56 -20.65
N ASN A 301 -3.13 -37.87 -19.45
CA ASN A 301 -1.83 -37.47 -18.93
C ASN A 301 -1.62 -35.94 -18.92
N GLU A 302 -2.71 -35.18 -18.81
CA GLU A 302 -2.71 -33.72 -18.77
C GLU A 302 -3.18 -33.21 -17.41
N TYR A 303 -2.72 -32.01 -17.05
CA TYR A 303 -3.15 -31.34 -15.83
C TYR A 303 -4.39 -30.47 -16.06
N ILE A 304 -5.39 -30.62 -15.20
CA ILE A 304 -6.61 -29.80 -15.20
C ILE A 304 -6.68 -28.91 -13.96
N LYS A 305 -7.20 -27.69 -14.11
CA LYS A 305 -7.35 -26.74 -12.99
C LYS A 305 -8.47 -27.18 -12.06
N VAL A 306 -8.24 -27.01 -10.75
CA VAL A 306 -9.22 -27.30 -9.70
C VAL A 306 -9.44 -26.05 -8.86
N TYR A 307 -10.71 -25.73 -8.59
CA TYR A 307 -11.10 -24.50 -7.90
C TYR A 307 -11.92 -24.76 -6.62
N ASP A 308 -12.53 -25.93 -6.50
CA ASP A 308 -13.48 -26.25 -5.45
C ASP A 308 -13.21 -27.62 -4.82
N ILE A 309 -13.71 -27.81 -3.60
CA ILE A 309 -13.53 -29.02 -2.82
C ILE A 309 -14.18 -30.27 -3.46
N ASN A 310 -15.29 -30.11 -4.18
CA ASN A 310 -16.03 -31.22 -4.77
C ASN A 310 -15.28 -31.83 -5.94
N SER A 311 -14.54 -31.01 -6.69
CA SER A 311 -13.66 -31.39 -7.79
C SER A 311 -12.40 -32.16 -7.35
N LEU A 312 -12.08 -32.20 -6.06
CA LEU A 312 -10.95 -33.01 -5.57
C LEU A 312 -11.26 -34.51 -5.61
N VAL A 313 -10.30 -35.30 -6.09
CA VAL A 313 -10.31 -36.76 -6.11
C VAL A 313 -9.17 -37.32 -5.25
N SER A 314 -9.48 -38.31 -4.42
CA SER A 314 -8.50 -38.97 -3.53
C SER A 314 -7.47 -39.76 -4.34
N ASN A 315 -6.24 -39.85 -3.82
CA ASN A 315 -5.09 -40.57 -4.37
C ASN A 315 -4.66 -40.12 -5.77
N LYS A 316 -5.09 -38.92 -6.21
CA LYS A 316 -4.56 -38.28 -7.43
C LYS A 316 -3.35 -37.42 -7.11
N LYS A 317 -2.51 -37.24 -8.12
CA LYS A 317 -1.41 -36.27 -8.10
C LYS A 317 -1.92 -34.87 -8.39
N TYR A 318 -1.45 -33.93 -7.60
CA TYR A 318 -1.73 -32.51 -7.70
C TYR A 318 -0.44 -31.73 -7.80
N LYS A 319 -0.54 -30.56 -8.42
CA LYS A 319 0.55 -29.60 -8.51
C LYS A 319 0.05 -28.22 -8.13
N CYS A 320 0.78 -27.53 -7.26
CA CYS A 320 0.61 -26.10 -7.06
C CYS A 320 1.61 -25.36 -7.94
N ILE A 321 1.11 -24.45 -8.79
CA ILE A 321 1.93 -23.66 -9.71
C ILE A 321 1.67 -22.17 -9.56
N LEU A 322 2.64 -21.37 -10.02
CA LEU A 322 2.44 -19.95 -10.22
C LEU A 322 1.75 -19.68 -11.55
N ASN A 323 0.78 -18.76 -11.55
CA ASN A 323 0.22 -18.24 -12.78
C ASN A 323 1.09 -17.10 -13.30
N VAL A 324 2.10 -17.42 -14.10
CA VAL A 324 2.98 -16.42 -14.68
C VAL A 324 2.40 -15.97 -16.03
N ASN A 325 1.72 -14.82 -16.05
CA ASN A 325 1.42 -14.17 -17.32
C ASN A 325 2.75 -13.69 -17.93
N SER A 326 3.03 -14.10 -19.17
CA SER A 326 4.34 -14.03 -19.83
C SER A 326 4.85 -12.63 -20.20
N SER A 327 4.39 -11.57 -19.53
CA SER A 327 4.86 -10.20 -19.74
C SER A 327 5.81 -9.73 -18.62
N ILE A 328 7.10 -10.00 -18.84
CA ILE A 328 8.27 -9.17 -18.52
C ILE A 328 8.82 -9.17 -17.06
N ALA A 329 10.14 -9.44 -16.97
CA ALA A 329 11.12 -9.18 -15.90
C ALA A 329 11.20 -10.05 -14.62
N ASP A 330 10.21 -10.86 -14.25
CA ASP A 330 10.21 -11.57 -12.95
C ASP A 330 10.94 -12.94 -12.93
N ILE A 331 11.77 -13.25 -13.94
CA ILE A 331 12.49 -14.54 -14.05
C ILE A 331 13.39 -14.80 -12.82
N GLY A 332 13.97 -13.76 -12.23
CA GLY A 332 14.79 -13.89 -11.01
C GLY A 332 13.98 -14.21 -9.75
N ILE A 333 12.67 -13.96 -9.73
CA ILE A 333 11.79 -14.12 -8.57
C ILE A 333 11.17 -15.52 -8.51
N LEU A 334 10.99 -16.15 -9.68
CA LEU A 334 10.62 -17.57 -9.78
C LEU A 334 11.60 -18.47 -9.03
N ASN A 335 12.85 -18.06 -8.85
CA ASN A 335 13.85 -18.80 -8.07
C ASN A 335 13.55 -18.85 -6.57
N TYR A 336 12.71 -17.95 -6.04
CA TYR A 336 12.38 -17.89 -4.62
C TYR A 336 11.07 -18.63 -4.28
N ILE A 337 10.25 -18.96 -5.28
CA ILE A 337 8.99 -19.65 -5.05
C ILE A 337 9.06 -21.05 -5.65
N THR A 338 9.06 -22.06 -4.78
CA THR A 338 9.09 -23.46 -5.17
C THR A 338 7.67 -23.96 -5.42
N GLU A 339 7.39 -24.38 -6.66
CA GLU A 339 6.19 -25.15 -6.99
C GLU A 339 6.23 -26.52 -6.29
N SER A 340 5.07 -27.08 -5.96
CA SER A 340 5.00 -28.35 -5.24
C SER A 340 4.13 -29.37 -5.96
N GLU A 341 4.54 -30.64 -5.87
CA GLU A 341 3.75 -31.79 -6.27
C GLU A 341 3.39 -32.62 -5.04
N PHE A 342 2.15 -33.07 -4.97
CA PHE A 342 1.64 -33.79 -3.81
C PHE A 342 0.46 -34.68 -4.16
N THR A 343 0.05 -35.52 -3.21
CA THR A 343 -1.19 -36.29 -3.29
C THR A 343 -2.15 -35.86 -2.20
N ILE A 344 -3.45 -36.02 -2.48
CA ILE A 344 -4.52 -35.77 -1.51
C ILE A 344 -5.19 -37.09 -1.17
N GLN A 345 -5.35 -37.37 0.12
CA GLN A 345 -6.06 -38.52 0.63
C GLN A 345 -7.25 -38.08 1.47
N PHE A 346 -8.44 -38.59 1.16
CA PHE A 346 -9.62 -38.35 2.00
C PHE A 346 -9.64 -39.29 3.18
N VAL A 347 -9.89 -38.73 4.36
CA VAL A 347 -10.11 -39.53 5.56
C VAL A 347 -11.57 -40.00 5.53
N ASP A 348 -11.77 -41.27 5.21
CA ASP A 348 -13.04 -41.94 5.47
C ASP A 348 -13.02 -42.60 6.85
N SER A 349 -14.16 -42.59 7.53
CA SER A 349 -14.38 -43.16 8.87
C SER A 349 -14.12 -44.66 9.00
N SER A 350 -13.63 -45.33 7.95
CA SER A 350 -13.16 -46.72 7.95
C SER A 350 -11.69 -46.87 8.38
N PHE A 351 -10.93 -45.79 8.54
CA PHE A 351 -9.63 -45.82 9.24
C PHE A 351 -9.83 -45.64 10.75
N ILE A 352 -10.21 -46.72 11.42
CA ILE A 352 -9.96 -46.89 12.85
C ILE A 352 -8.47 -47.24 12.97
N ILE A 353 -7.69 -46.43 13.69
CA ILE A 353 -6.31 -46.76 14.07
C ILE A 353 -6.35 -47.89 15.09
#